data_AF-A0A8B6XUZ1-F1
#
_entry.id   AF-A0A8B6XUZ1-F1
#
_cell.length_a   1.000
_cell.length_b   1.000
_cell.length_c   1.000
_cell.angle_alpha   90.00
_cell.angle_beta   90.00
_cell.angle_gamma   90.00
#
_symmetry.space_group_name_H-M   'P 1'
#
loop_
_entity.id
_entity.type
_entity.pdbx_description
1 polymer ?
#
loop_
_entity_poly.entity_id
_entity_poly.type
_entity_poly.pdbx_seq_one_letter_code
_entity_poly.pdbx_strand_id
1 'polypeptide(L)'
;FVSSLLPYTFHPEIAKVCISERKNMLTASYVSPEMKSLHQSCIQGLWSRGVATFLVVSFLSYCGGLPAPEDAGNPLRYKFSWSPRGALMTALNGACYMQDGKIMKIEPGQLFQSCKPLDFFPGFNLEGYPNRDSTAYIEKYGLNDIKTMLRGTMRYKDFSVAVIGMLKLGLLNPKKVPGFESGTSTTWGKLINILLGSHDLRGDSLSIIVYDKIGRNDVSLKAIQDLGLICSETKIEAKDTPLDTLADYLSKKLIYGIIYAYDFII
;
A
#
# COMPACT_ATOMS: atom_id res chain seq x y z
N PHE A 1 -12.92 32.68 -11.00
CA PHE A 1 -12.67 31.23 -11.08
C PHE A 1 -14.03 30.56 -11.29
N VAL A 2 -14.12 29.59 -12.19
CA VAL A 2 -15.37 28.90 -12.57
C VAL A 2 -15.21 27.41 -12.29
N SER A 3 -16.16 26.81 -11.57
CA SER A 3 -16.20 25.35 -11.35
C SER A 3 -17.33 24.75 -12.18
N SER A 4 -17.00 23.91 -13.16
CA SER A 4 -18.00 23.23 -14.00
C SER A 4 -18.22 21.80 -13.49
N LEU A 5 -19.43 21.55 -13.00
CA LEU A 5 -19.94 20.24 -12.63
C LEU A 5 -20.99 19.71 -13.64
N LEU A 6 -21.04 20.33 -14.82
CA LEU A 6 -21.91 19.93 -15.93
C LEU A 6 -21.38 18.67 -16.64
N PRO A 7 -22.21 17.99 -17.47
CA PRO A 7 -21.73 16.89 -18.30
C PRO A 7 -20.50 17.29 -19.13
N TYR A 8 -19.56 16.35 -19.30
CA TYR A 8 -18.24 16.66 -19.85
C TYR A 8 -18.23 17.25 -21.26
N THR A 9 -19.31 17.02 -22.01
CA THR A 9 -19.53 17.55 -23.36
C THR A 9 -19.63 19.08 -23.39
N PHE A 10 -19.99 19.73 -22.27
CA PHE A 10 -20.10 21.18 -22.17
C PHE A 10 -18.78 21.87 -21.76
N HIS A 11 -17.79 21.11 -21.28
CA HIS A 11 -16.55 21.69 -20.75
C HIS A 11 -15.75 22.50 -21.78
N PRO A 12 -15.65 22.11 -23.07
CA PRO A 12 -14.94 22.91 -24.06
C PRO A 12 -15.53 24.31 -24.26
N GLU A 13 -16.85 24.45 -24.32
CA GLU A 13 -17.52 25.75 -24.48
C GLU A 13 -17.33 26.63 -23.24
N ILE A 14 -17.46 26.04 -22.05
CA ILE A 14 -17.21 26.75 -20.78
C ILE A 14 -15.74 27.17 -20.69
N ALA A 15 -14.82 26.33 -21.14
CA ALA A 15 -13.40 26.64 -21.18
C ALA A 15 -13.12 27.80 -22.14
N LYS A 16 -13.68 27.82 -23.35
CA LYS A 16 -13.54 28.94 -24.29
C LYS A 16 -13.98 30.28 -23.67
N VAL A 17 -15.11 30.30 -22.96
CA VAL A 17 -15.57 31.48 -22.22
C VAL A 17 -14.63 31.84 -21.07
N CYS A 18 -14.17 30.86 -20.28
CA CYS A 18 -13.21 31.12 -19.21
C CYS A 18 -11.91 31.74 -19.75
N ILE A 19 -11.47 31.31 -20.94
CA ILE A 19 -10.28 31.83 -21.61
C ILE A 19 -10.49 33.27 -22.07
N SER A 20 -11.62 33.58 -22.73
CA SER A 20 -11.93 34.96 -23.17
C SER A 20 -12.02 35.92 -21.98
N GLU A 21 -12.64 35.47 -20.89
CA GLU A 21 -12.83 36.24 -19.65
C GLU A 21 -11.63 36.21 -18.70
N ARG A 22 -10.54 35.52 -19.07
CA ARG A 22 -9.34 35.34 -18.25
C ARG A 22 -9.65 34.81 -16.84
N LYS A 23 -10.57 33.86 -16.73
CA LYS A 23 -10.95 33.20 -15.49
C LYS A 23 -10.35 31.79 -15.43
N ASN A 24 -9.78 31.43 -14.29
CA ASN A 24 -9.41 30.05 -13.99
C ASN A 24 -10.64 29.14 -14.00
N MET A 25 -10.48 27.88 -14.45
CA MET A 25 -11.54 26.88 -14.51
C MET A 25 -11.12 25.58 -13.79
N LEU A 26 -12.07 24.92 -13.13
CA LEU A 26 -11.92 23.57 -12.57
C LEU A 26 -13.11 22.69 -12.98
N THR A 27 -12.85 21.40 -13.19
CA THR A 27 -13.88 20.38 -13.47
C THR A 27 -13.50 19.06 -12.81
N ALA A 28 -14.49 18.27 -12.42
CA ALA A 28 -14.34 16.91 -11.89
C ALA A 28 -14.43 15.82 -12.97
N SER A 29 -14.43 16.19 -14.25
CA SER A 29 -14.53 15.25 -15.39
C SER A 29 -13.16 14.92 -15.99
N TYR A 30 -13.08 13.79 -16.69
CA TYR A 30 -11.91 13.45 -17.51
C TYR A 30 -11.65 14.53 -18.59
N VAL A 31 -10.38 14.78 -18.89
CA VAL A 31 -9.95 15.78 -19.87
C VAL A 31 -10.09 15.22 -21.30
N SER A 32 -10.99 15.78 -22.09
CA SER A 32 -11.17 15.44 -23.52
C SER A 32 -10.00 15.95 -24.37
N PRO A 33 -9.77 15.42 -25.59
CA PRO A 33 -8.75 15.92 -26.51
C PRO A 33 -8.90 17.43 -26.82
N GLU A 34 -10.14 17.91 -26.98
CA GLU A 34 -10.42 19.33 -27.20
C GLU A 34 -10.04 20.18 -25.98
N MET A 35 -10.34 19.73 -24.77
CA MET A 35 -9.92 20.39 -23.54
C MET A 35 -8.39 20.47 -23.41
N LYS A 36 -7.68 19.40 -23.80
CA LYS A 36 -6.20 19.41 -23.84
C LYS A 36 -5.67 20.47 -24.82
N SER A 37 -6.28 20.59 -26.00
CA SER A 37 -5.90 21.58 -27.01
C SER A 37 -6.09 23.04 -26.52
N LEU A 38 -7.24 23.31 -25.90
CA LEU A 38 -7.53 24.62 -25.29
C LEU A 38 -6.55 24.97 -24.18
N HIS A 39 -6.20 24.00 -23.32
CA HIS A 39 -5.20 24.17 -22.28
C HIS A 39 -3.81 24.52 -22.86
N GLN A 40 -3.37 23.80 -23.89
CA GLN A 40 -2.07 24.04 -24.53
C GLN A 40 -1.99 25.44 -25.16
N SER A 41 -3.06 25.87 -25.84
CA SER A 41 -3.15 27.20 -26.44
C SER A 41 -3.07 28.32 -25.39
N CYS A 42 -3.68 28.11 -24.22
CA CYS A 42 -3.59 29.04 -23.09
C CYS A 42 -2.17 29.14 -22.53
N ILE A 43 -1.50 28.01 -22.33
CA ILE A 43 -0.10 28.00 -21.85
C ILE A 43 0.80 28.76 -22.82
N GLN A 44 0.69 28.49 -24.13
CA GLN A 44 1.46 29.22 -25.15
C GLN A 44 1.16 30.73 -25.14
N GLY A 45 -0.11 31.11 -24.96
CA GLY A 45 -0.52 32.50 -24.80
C GLY A 45 0.06 33.18 -23.54
N LEU A 46 0.21 32.45 -22.44
CA LEU A 46 0.87 32.96 -21.23
C LEU A 46 2.38 33.12 -21.44
N TRP A 47 3.04 32.16 -22.09
CA TRP A 47 4.47 32.22 -22.42
C TRP A 47 4.81 33.41 -23.31
N SER A 48 4.06 33.64 -24.40
CA SER A 48 4.26 34.79 -25.29
C SER A 48 4.12 36.14 -24.60
N ARG A 49 3.43 36.19 -23.45
CA ARG A 49 3.25 37.39 -22.63
C ARG A 49 4.29 37.51 -21.50
N GLY A 50 5.28 36.61 -21.45
CA GLY A 50 6.29 36.59 -20.39
C GLY A 50 5.74 36.19 -19.01
N VAL A 51 4.53 35.61 -18.95
CA VAL A 51 3.97 35.13 -17.68
C VAL A 51 4.67 33.81 -17.34
N ALA A 52 5.40 33.81 -16.22
CA ALA A 52 6.01 32.61 -15.70
C ALA A 52 4.94 31.55 -15.43
N THR A 53 4.99 30.44 -16.15
CA THR A 53 4.23 29.24 -15.82
C THR A 53 5.08 28.34 -14.95
N PHE A 54 4.49 27.74 -13.93
CA PHE A 54 5.20 26.77 -13.10
C PHE A 54 5.31 25.44 -13.84
N LEU A 55 6.52 24.90 -13.93
CA LEU A 55 6.76 23.54 -14.39
C LEU A 55 6.87 22.61 -13.18
N VAL A 56 6.07 21.55 -13.17
CA VAL A 56 6.19 20.49 -12.17
C VAL A 56 7.38 19.60 -12.54
N VAL A 57 8.48 19.75 -11.80
CA VAL A 57 9.71 18.96 -12.00
C VAL A 57 9.75 17.69 -11.15
N SER A 58 8.91 17.60 -10.11
CA SER A 58 8.86 16.46 -9.19
C SER A 58 7.45 16.28 -8.61
N PHE A 59 6.96 15.05 -8.56
CA PHE A 59 5.67 14.67 -8.00
C PHE A 59 5.86 13.43 -7.12
N LEU A 60 5.59 13.61 -5.82
CA LEU A 60 5.57 12.54 -4.83
C LEU A 60 4.20 12.55 -4.15
N SER A 61 3.49 11.43 -4.22
CA SER A 61 2.18 11.28 -3.57
C SER A 61 2.16 10.00 -2.75
N TYR A 62 2.17 10.13 -1.43
CA TYR A 62 2.00 9.03 -0.49
C TYR A 62 0.59 9.07 0.11
N CYS A 63 -0.01 7.90 0.27
CA CYS A 63 -1.31 7.76 0.94
C CYS A 63 -1.33 6.49 1.80
N GLY A 64 -2.06 6.50 2.90
CA GLY A 64 -2.24 5.32 3.75
C GLY A 64 -3.44 5.50 4.67
N GLY A 65 -4.36 4.53 4.65
CA GLY A 65 -5.36 4.39 5.70
C GLY A 65 -4.74 3.63 6.85
N LEU A 66 -4.45 4.31 7.95
CA LEU A 66 -3.79 3.77 9.15
C LEU A 66 -4.69 3.97 10.37
N PRO A 67 -4.56 3.13 11.41
CA PRO A 67 -5.15 3.46 12.70
C PRO A 67 -4.56 4.76 13.25
N ALA A 68 -5.33 5.44 14.11
CA ALA A 68 -4.78 6.53 14.92
C ALA A 68 -3.56 6.04 15.72
N PRO A 69 -2.56 6.90 16.00
CA PRO A 69 -1.32 6.49 16.67
C PRO A 69 -1.55 5.71 17.98
N GLU A 70 -2.49 6.15 18.80
CA GLU A 70 -2.92 5.54 20.05
C GLU A 70 -3.51 4.12 19.87
N ASP A 71 -4.02 3.83 18.68
CA ASP A 71 -4.62 2.56 18.29
C ASP A 71 -3.64 1.62 17.56
N ALA A 72 -2.40 2.05 17.33
CA ALA A 72 -1.40 1.31 16.58
C ALA A 72 -0.55 0.36 17.45
N GLY A 73 -0.92 0.13 18.71
CA GLY A 73 -0.20 -0.72 19.69
C GLY A 73 -0.28 -2.23 19.44
N ASN A 74 -0.30 -2.68 18.19
CA ASN A 74 -0.35 -4.09 17.80
C ASN A 74 0.89 -4.51 16.99
N PRO A 75 1.14 -5.82 16.80
CA PRO A 75 2.38 -6.30 16.18
C PRO A 75 2.67 -5.82 14.76
N LEU A 76 1.62 -5.43 14.00
CA LEU A 76 1.76 -4.86 12.66
C LEU A 76 1.61 -3.34 12.66
N ARG A 77 1.27 -2.73 13.79
CA ARG A 77 0.84 -1.33 13.88
C ARG A 77 -0.25 -0.99 12.86
N TYR A 78 -1.14 -1.95 12.58
CA TYR A 78 -2.13 -1.82 11.52
C TYR A 78 -3.44 -2.48 11.95
N LYS A 79 -4.57 -1.93 11.48
CA LYS A 79 -5.90 -2.51 11.64
C LYS A 79 -6.55 -2.56 10.26
N PHE A 80 -7.19 -3.68 9.95
CA PHE A 80 -7.80 -3.91 8.64
C PHE A 80 -9.23 -3.34 8.61
N SER A 81 -9.45 -2.35 7.74
CA SER A 81 -10.79 -1.84 7.39
C SER A 81 -11.37 -2.49 6.13
N TRP A 82 -10.62 -3.40 5.52
CA TRP A 82 -10.97 -4.16 4.30
C TRP A 82 -10.18 -5.47 4.29
N SER A 83 -10.42 -6.34 3.30
CA SER A 83 -9.81 -7.69 3.23
C SER A 83 -8.29 -7.68 3.43
N PRO A 84 -7.76 -8.32 4.51
CA PRO A 84 -6.31 -8.41 4.74
C PRO A 84 -5.55 -9.06 3.59
N ARG A 85 -6.23 -9.95 2.85
CA ARG A 85 -5.64 -10.66 1.71
C ARG A 85 -5.05 -9.70 0.69
N GLY A 86 -5.78 -8.67 0.28
CA GLY A 86 -5.28 -7.73 -0.73
C GLY A 86 -4.18 -6.82 -0.19
N ALA A 87 -4.22 -6.48 1.10
CA ALA A 87 -3.16 -5.72 1.76
C ALA A 87 -1.85 -6.51 1.79
N LEU A 88 -1.91 -7.80 2.15
CA LEU A 88 -0.74 -8.68 2.23
C LEU A 88 -0.19 -9.06 0.85
N MET A 89 -1.06 -9.29 -0.15
CA MET A 89 -0.67 -9.54 -1.54
C MET A 89 0.18 -8.41 -2.13
N THR A 90 0.11 -7.20 -1.57
CA THR A 90 0.93 -6.08 -2.01
C THR A 90 2.42 -6.39 -1.89
N ALA A 91 2.84 -7.19 -0.91
CA ALA A 91 4.24 -7.62 -0.77
C ALA A 91 4.75 -8.43 -1.97
N LEU A 92 3.86 -9.09 -2.72
CA LEU A 92 4.19 -9.89 -3.91
C LEU A 92 4.26 -9.06 -5.19
N ASN A 93 3.79 -7.81 -5.17
CA ASN A 93 3.82 -6.96 -6.35
C ASN A 93 5.23 -6.44 -6.64
N GLY A 94 5.48 -6.06 -7.88
CA GLY A 94 6.60 -5.19 -8.24
C GLY A 94 6.16 -3.71 -8.25
N ALA A 95 7.11 -2.82 -8.51
CA ALA A 95 6.83 -1.41 -8.73
C ALA A 95 7.74 -0.79 -9.80
N CYS A 96 7.26 0.26 -10.45
CA CYS A 96 7.96 1.05 -11.44
C CYS A 96 7.68 2.54 -11.17
N TYR A 97 8.72 3.36 -11.05
CA TYR A 97 8.59 4.79 -10.81
C TYR A 97 9.75 5.55 -11.44
N MET A 98 9.67 6.88 -11.51
CA MET A 98 10.76 7.71 -12.00
C MET A 98 11.38 8.49 -10.84
N GLN A 99 12.70 8.52 -10.75
CA GLN A 99 13.45 9.33 -9.80
C GLN A 99 14.67 9.93 -10.47
N ASP A 100 14.83 11.25 -10.38
CA ASP A 100 15.97 12.00 -10.93
C ASP A 100 16.23 11.70 -12.42
N GLY A 101 15.15 11.58 -13.19
CA GLY A 101 15.13 11.27 -14.62
C GLY A 101 15.36 9.80 -14.96
N LYS A 102 15.51 8.91 -13.97
CA LYS A 102 15.77 7.48 -14.17
C LYS A 102 14.54 6.65 -13.82
N ILE A 103 14.28 5.61 -14.62
CA ILE A 103 13.24 4.62 -14.31
C ILE A 103 13.79 3.63 -13.29
N MET A 104 13.12 3.57 -12.15
CA MET A 104 13.40 2.65 -11.06
C MET A 104 12.39 1.50 -11.13
N LYS A 105 12.88 0.27 -11.14
CA LYS A 105 12.06 -0.94 -11.12
C LYS A 105 12.35 -1.76 -9.87
N ILE A 106 11.31 -2.32 -9.29
CA ILE A 106 11.37 -3.25 -8.17
C ILE A 106 10.67 -4.52 -8.60
N GLU A 107 11.38 -5.63 -8.49
CA GLU A 107 10.87 -6.92 -8.90
C GLU A 107 9.75 -7.43 -7.98
N PRO A 108 8.80 -8.23 -8.51
CA PRO A 108 7.79 -8.89 -7.69
C PRO A 108 8.39 -9.64 -6.49
N GLY A 109 7.83 -9.44 -5.31
CA GLY A 109 8.31 -10.04 -4.06
C GLY A 109 9.45 -9.29 -3.37
N GLN A 110 9.96 -8.21 -3.97
CA GLN A 110 11.01 -7.35 -3.40
C GLN A 110 10.48 -5.98 -2.92
N LEU A 111 9.16 -5.75 -2.98
CA LEU A 111 8.58 -4.43 -2.73
C LEU A 111 8.89 -3.90 -1.34
N PHE A 112 8.72 -4.71 -0.31
CA PHE A 112 8.87 -4.26 1.08
C PHE A 112 10.33 -4.08 1.50
N GLN A 113 11.28 -4.69 0.78
CA GLN A 113 12.70 -4.44 0.94
C GLN A 113 13.09 -3.03 0.43
N SER A 114 12.25 -2.43 -0.43
CA SER A 114 12.44 -1.06 -0.93
C SER A 114 11.84 0.01 -0.02
N CYS A 115 11.19 -0.36 1.10
CA CYS A 115 10.61 0.59 2.04
C CYS A 115 11.65 1.57 2.54
N LYS A 116 11.27 2.85 2.62
CA LYS A 116 12.10 3.93 3.16
C LYS A 116 11.37 4.63 4.32
N PRO A 117 12.09 5.12 5.34
CA PRO A 117 11.52 6.03 6.33
C PRO A 117 10.90 7.26 5.67
N LEU A 118 9.81 7.77 6.24
CA LEU A 118 9.13 8.98 5.78
C LEU A 118 9.11 10.02 6.92
N ASP A 119 10.05 10.96 6.89
CA ASP A 119 10.32 11.88 8.01
C ASP A 119 9.60 13.24 7.87
N PHE A 120 8.71 13.40 6.88
CA PHE A 120 8.04 14.67 6.60
C PHE A 120 6.87 15.01 7.53
N PHE A 121 6.49 14.11 8.45
CA PHE A 121 5.49 14.34 9.48
C PHE A 121 6.08 14.14 10.88
N PRO A 122 6.62 15.19 11.52
CA PRO A 122 7.07 15.13 12.90
C PRO A 122 5.99 14.57 13.82
N GLY A 123 6.35 13.63 14.69
CA GLY A 123 5.42 12.93 15.58
C GLY A 123 4.86 11.61 15.04
N PHE A 124 5.03 11.33 13.74
CA PHE A 124 4.72 10.03 13.16
C PHE A 124 5.98 9.25 12.83
N ASN A 125 5.95 7.94 13.08
CA ASN A 125 7.05 7.04 12.72
C ASN A 125 6.61 6.19 11.52
N LEU A 126 6.80 6.73 10.32
CA LEU A 126 6.27 6.18 9.08
C LEU A 126 7.36 5.57 8.20
N GLU A 127 6.96 4.58 7.42
CA GLU A 127 7.70 4.02 6.31
C GLU A 127 6.82 4.04 5.05
N GLY A 128 7.44 4.04 3.87
CA GLY A 128 6.73 4.07 2.61
C GLY A 128 7.39 3.27 1.52
N TYR A 129 6.56 2.73 0.63
CA TYR A 129 6.96 1.96 -0.54
C TYR A 129 6.22 2.45 -1.79
N PRO A 130 6.81 2.30 -2.98
CA PRO A 130 6.17 2.69 -4.24
C PRO A 130 4.96 1.81 -4.59
N ASN A 131 4.00 2.40 -5.29
CA ASN A 131 2.77 1.73 -5.73
C ASN A 131 2.90 1.33 -7.21
N ARG A 132 2.87 0.02 -7.50
CA ARG A 132 2.73 -0.55 -8.86
C ARG A 132 3.50 0.30 -9.88
N ASP A 133 2.85 0.74 -10.97
CA ASP A 133 3.45 1.64 -11.94
C ASP A 133 3.00 3.10 -11.71
N SER A 134 3.95 3.95 -11.34
CA SER A 134 3.80 5.41 -11.24
C SER A 134 4.05 6.11 -12.58
N THR A 135 4.79 5.50 -13.51
CA THR A 135 5.20 6.12 -14.78
C THR A 135 4.02 6.33 -15.72
N ALA A 136 3.03 5.44 -15.69
CA ALA A 136 1.76 5.59 -16.41
C ALA A 136 1.00 6.88 -16.09
N TYR A 137 1.30 7.54 -14.95
CA TYR A 137 0.63 8.77 -14.56
C TYR A 137 1.32 10.03 -15.10
N ILE A 138 2.53 9.93 -15.67
CA ILE A 138 3.22 11.05 -16.32
C ILE A 138 2.33 11.59 -17.46
N GLU A 139 1.94 10.72 -18.38
CA GLU A 139 1.06 11.08 -19.49
C GLU A 139 -0.35 11.45 -18.99
N LYS A 140 -0.89 10.68 -18.03
CA LYS A 140 -2.25 10.89 -17.50
C LYS A 140 -2.43 12.28 -16.87
N TYR A 141 -1.39 12.79 -16.24
CA TYR A 141 -1.38 14.11 -15.61
C TYR A 141 -0.77 15.21 -16.49
N GLY A 142 -0.30 14.87 -17.69
CA GLY A 142 0.35 15.83 -18.59
C GLY A 142 1.70 16.36 -18.08
N LEU A 143 2.41 15.56 -17.26
CA LEU A 143 3.65 15.94 -16.58
C LEU A 143 4.90 15.51 -17.35
N ASN A 144 4.93 15.75 -18.67
CA ASN A 144 5.93 15.13 -19.56
C ASN A 144 7.39 15.53 -19.27
N ASP A 145 7.63 16.69 -18.66
CA ASP A 145 8.97 17.18 -18.35
C ASP A 145 9.46 16.82 -16.93
N ILE A 146 8.67 16.03 -16.20
CA ILE A 146 8.98 15.67 -14.82
C ILE A 146 10.25 14.83 -14.71
N LYS A 147 11.02 15.03 -13.64
CA LYS A 147 12.20 14.22 -13.33
C LYS A 147 11.93 13.17 -12.27
N THR A 148 10.93 13.37 -11.43
CA THR A 148 10.57 12.41 -10.39
C THR A 148 9.05 12.22 -10.37
N MET A 149 8.61 10.98 -10.55
CA MET A 149 7.21 10.58 -10.51
C MET A 149 7.05 9.35 -9.64
N LEU A 150 6.52 9.56 -8.43
CA LEU A 150 6.34 8.52 -7.44
C LEU A 150 4.97 8.61 -6.79
N ARG A 151 4.21 7.53 -6.90
CA ARG A 151 3.06 7.26 -6.05
C ARG A 151 3.46 6.18 -5.07
N GLY A 152 3.22 6.39 -3.78
CA GLY A 152 3.59 5.47 -2.72
C GLY A 152 2.46 5.20 -1.74
N THR A 153 2.63 4.14 -0.96
CA THR A 153 1.80 3.84 0.20
C THR A 153 2.63 4.05 1.46
N MET A 154 2.03 4.64 2.48
CA MET A 154 2.64 4.77 3.81
C MET A 154 2.07 3.76 4.80
N ARG A 155 2.92 3.32 5.74
CA ARG A 155 2.62 2.47 6.90
C ARG A 155 3.37 3.00 8.11
N TYR A 156 2.98 2.58 9.31
CA TYR A 156 3.86 2.76 10.46
C TYR A 156 5.10 1.88 10.30
N LYS A 157 6.22 2.37 10.82
CA LYS A 157 7.50 1.66 10.84
C LYS A 157 7.34 0.24 11.37
N ASP A 158 8.11 -0.68 10.80
CA ASP A 158 8.20 -2.11 11.13
C ASP A 158 7.12 -2.99 10.48
N PHE A 159 6.06 -2.41 9.88
CA PHE A 159 5.03 -3.17 9.17
C PHE A 159 5.64 -4.04 8.06
N SER A 160 6.46 -3.44 7.19
CA SER A 160 7.08 -4.11 6.06
C SER A 160 8.02 -5.23 6.48
N VAL A 161 8.82 -5.01 7.52
CA VAL A 161 9.76 -6.01 8.08
C VAL A 161 9.00 -7.20 8.66
N ALA A 162 7.89 -6.97 9.37
CA ALA A 162 7.03 -8.05 9.86
C ALA A 162 6.47 -8.88 8.69
N VAL A 163 5.94 -8.24 7.65
CA VAL A 163 5.37 -8.94 6.49
C VAL A 163 6.45 -9.64 5.65
N ILE A 164 7.67 -9.12 5.56
CA ILE A 164 8.80 -9.83 4.93
C ILE A 164 9.08 -11.15 5.65
N GLY A 165 9.02 -11.20 6.98
CA GLY A 165 9.14 -12.46 7.71
C GLY A 165 8.07 -13.46 7.34
N MET A 166 6.81 -13.01 7.31
CA MET A 166 5.69 -13.85 6.88
C MET A 166 5.87 -14.38 5.45
N LEU A 167 6.39 -13.53 4.55
CA LEU A 167 6.71 -13.92 3.18
C LEU A 167 7.79 -15.01 3.14
N LYS A 168 8.89 -14.85 3.90
CA LYS A 168 9.98 -15.84 3.99
C LYS A 168 9.54 -17.18 4.59
N LEU A 169 8.51 -17.17 5.44
CA LEU A 169 7.88 -18.38 5.99
C LEU A 169 6.87 -19.03 5.04
N GLY A 170 6.58 -18.42 3.88
CA GLY A 170 5.60 -18.95 2.92
C GLY A 170 4.15 -18.66 3.29
N LEU A 171 3.89 -17.84 4.32
CA LEU A 171 2.54 -17.51 4.77
C LEU A 171 1.75 -16.67 3.75
N LEU A 172 2.46 -15.96 2.86
CA LEU A 172 1.83 -15.18 1.79
C LEU A 172 1.61 -15.99 0.50
N ASN A 173 1.84 -17.30 0.52
CA ASN A 173 1.67 -18.15 -0.66
C ASN A 173 0.18 -18.23 -1.06
N PRO A 174 -0.21 -17.79 -2.28
CA PRO A 174 -1.58 -17.83 -2.77
C PRO A 174 -1.92 -19.16 -3.47
N LYS A 175 -1.11 -20.20 -3.31
CA LYS A 175 -1.33 -21.54 -3.89
C LYS A 175 -1.61 -22.56 -2.79
N LYS A 176 -2.33 -23.61 -3.15
CA LYS A 176 -2.57 -24.77 -2.28
C LYS A 176 -1.25 -25.44 -1.92
N VAL A 177 -1.16 -25.95 -0.70
CA VAL A 177 0.03 -26.64 -0.17
C VAL A 177 -0.35 -28.09 0.21
N PRO A 178 0.37 -29.11 -0.25
CA PRO A 178 0.12 -30.49 0.15
C PRO A 178 0.20 -30.67 1.67
N GLY A 179 -0.70 -31.49 2.24
CA GLY A 179 -0.79 -31.68 3.70
C GLY A 179 -1.53 -30.57 4.45
N PHE A 180 -2.09 -29.59 3.73
CA PHE A 180 -2.92 -28.51 4.27
C PHE A 180 -4.27 -28.45 3.53
N GLU A 181 -5.31 -28.98 4.17
CA GLU A 181 -6.65 -29.13 3.58
C GLU A 181 -7.64 -28.10 4.12
N SER A 182 -8.33 -27.40 3.23
CA SER A 182 -9.34 -26.40 3.57
C SER A 182 -10.47 -26.99 4.43
N GLY A 183 -10.92 -26.25 5.44
CA GLY A 183 -11.96 -26.68 6.38
C GLY A 183 -11.47 -27.55 7.54
N THR A 184 -10.20 -27.95 7.55
CA THR A 184 -9.64 -28.75 8.66
C THR A 184 -9.21 -27.89 9.85
N SER A 185 -9.41 -28.39 11.07
CA SER A 185 -8.85 -27.76 12.27
C SER A 185 -7.36 -28.11 12.40
N THR A 186 -6.53 -27.10 12.56
CA THR A 186 -5.08 -27.23 12.73
C THR A 186 -4.54 -26.14 13.65
N THR A 187 -3.23 -26.02 13.78
CA THR A 187 -2.57 -24.97 14.56
C THR A 187 -1.55 -24.23 13.73
N TRP A 188 -1.23 -23.00 14.13
CA TRP A 188 -0.20 -22.20 13.46
C TRP A 188 1.16 -22.92 13.46
N GLY A 189 1.57 -23.51 14.58
CA GLY A 189 2.79 -24.30 14.65
C GLY A 189 2.82 -25.46 13.64
N LYS A 190 1.70 -26.17 13.44
CA LYS A 190 1.62 -27.27 12.45
C LYS A 190 1.70 -26.75 11.01
N LEU A 191 1.02 -25.64 10.69
CA LEU A 191 1.12 -25.01 9.37
C LEU A 191 2.55 -24.54 9.07
N ILE A 192 3.23 -23.89 10.02
CA ILE A 192 4.62 -23.46 9.83
C ILE A 192 5.54 -24.66 9.62
N ASN A 193 5.38 -25.75 10.38
CA ASN A 193 6.15 -26.97 10.14
C ASN A 193 5.98 -27.49 8.70
N ILE A 194 4.73 -27.54 8.20
CA ILE A 194 4.45 -27.93 6.81
C ILE A 194 5.16 -27.01 5.81
N LEU A 195 5.08 -25.68 6.01
CA LEU A 195 5.70 -24.69 5.11
C LEU A 195 7.23 -24.72 5.14
N LEU A 196 7.82 -25.11 6.26
CA LEU A 196 9.26 -25.28 6.43
C LEU A 196 9.76 -26.66 5.98
N GLY A 197 8.87 -27.59 5.62
CA GLY A 197 9.25 -28.98 5.35
C GLY A 197 9.82 -29.69 6.59
N SER A 198 9.44 -29.24 7.79
CA SER A 198 9.84 -29.81 9.08
C SER A 198 8.69 -30.59 9.70
N HIS A 199 9.00 -31.53 10.59
CA HIS A 199 7.99 -32.31 11.30
C HIS A 199 8.13 -32.11 12.81
N ASP A 200 7.03 -31.69 13.44
CA ASP A 200 6.81 -31.66 14.89
C ASP A 200 7.76 -30.77 15.73
N LEU A 201 8.30 -29.69 15.15
CA LEU A 201 9.03 -28.67 15.93
C LEU A 201 8.06 -27.84 16.78
N ARG A 202 8.45 -27.53 18.02
CA ARG A 202 7.64 -26.80 19.00
C ARG A 202 8.49 -25.87 19.87
N GLY A 203 7.85 -24.83 20.42
CA GLY A 203 8.49 -23.89 21.35
C GLY A 203 9.77 -23.29 20.80
N ASP A 204 10.85 -23.41 21.56
CA ASP A 204 12.15 -22.82 21.22
C ASP A 204 12.75 -23.41 19.95
N SER A 205 12.60 -24.71 19.71
CA SER A 205 13.16 -25.35 18.51
C SER A 205 12.54 -24.79 17.22
N LEU A 206 11.22 -24.59 17.22
CA LEU A 206 10.53 -23.94 16.10
C LEU A 206 10.94 -22.46 15.97
N SER A 207 11.07 -21.76 17.09
CA SER A 207 11.45 -20.34 17.11
C SER A 207 12.85 -20.11 16.53
N ILE A 208 13.81 -21.00 16.83
CA ILE A 208 15.18 -20.93 16.29
C ILE A 208 15.17 -21.08 14.75
N ILE A 209 14.49 -22.12 14.23
CA ILE A 209 14.42 -22.35 12.79
C ILE A 209 13.69 -21.20 12.08
N VAL A 210 12.61 -20.69 12.67
CA VAL A 210 11.91 -19.50 12.17
C VAL A 210 12.83 -18.29 12.14
N TYR A 211 13.58 -18.03 13.21
CA TYR A 211 14.52 -16.92 13.30
C TYR A 211 15.59 -16.98 12.21
N ASP A 212 16.19 -18.15 11.99
CA ASP A 212 17.14 -18.34 10.89
C ASP A 212 16.47 -18.13 9.52
N LYS A 213 15.27 -18.68 9.30
CA LYS A 213 14.54 -18.57 8.02
C LYS A 213 14.18 -17.13 7.66
N ILE A 214 13.81 -16.31 8.65
CA ILE A 214 13.48 -14.89 8.42
C ILE A 214 14.73 -14.01 8.30
N GLY A 215 15.93 -14.58 8.48
CA GLY A 215 17.21 -13.88 8.37
C GLY A 215 17.63 -13.17 9.65
N ARG A 216 17.35 -13.78 10.82
CA ARG A 216 17.73 -13.31 12.15
C ARG A 216 17.28 -11.89 12.45
N ASN A 217 16.00 -11.62 12.17
CA ASN A 217 15.40 -10.31 12.36
C ASN A 217 14.47 -10.30 13.57
N ASP A 218 14.86 -9.59 14.64
CA ASP A 218 14.15 -9.60 15.93
C ASP A 218 12.76 -8.97 15.83
N VAL A 219 12.63 -7.88 15.08
CA VAL A 219 11.35 -7.17 14.86
C VAL A 219 10.33 -8.11 14.21
N SER A 220 10.78 -8.83 13.18
CA SER A 220 9.96 -9.78 12.45
C SER A 220 9.60 -11.00 13.31
N LEU A 221 10.57 -11.58 14.03
CA LEU A 221 10.33 -12.69 14.95
C LEU A 221 9.29 -12.31 16.01
N LYS A 222 9.50 -11.15 16.66
CA LYS A 222 8.59 -10.62 17.68
C LYS A 222 7.18 -10.44 17.13
N ALA A 223 7.04 -9.84 15.94
CA ALA A 223 5.72 -9.67 15.33
C ALA A 223 5.03 -11.02 15.05
N ILE A 224 5.77 -12.00 14.54
CA ILE A 224 5.28 -13.36 14.27
C ILE A 224 4.83 -14.06 15.57
N GLN A 225 5.61 -13.93 16.64
CA GLN A 225 5.33 -14.50 17.96
C GLN A 225 4.13 -13.83 18.64
N ASP A 226 4.08 -12.50 18.69
CA ASP A 226 2.99 -11.74 19.30
C ASP A 226 1.65 -11.96 18.55
N LEU A 227 1.72 -12.21 17.24
CA LEU A 227 0.56 -12.63 16.45
C LEU A 227 0.18 -14.09 16.67
N GLY A 228 1.00 -14.91 17.34
CA GLY A 228 0.74 -16.33 17.59
C GLY A 228 0.93 -17.24 16.37
N LEU A 229 1.63 -16.76 15.33
CA LEU A 229 1.75 -17.44 14.04
C LEU A 229 2.69 -18.66 14.05
N ILE A 230 3.37 -18.93 15.17
CA ILE A 230 4.18 -20.14 15.38
C ILE A 230 3.74 -20.94 16.61
N CYS A 231 2.60 -20.56 17.23
CA CYS A 231 2.13 -21.20 18.46
C CYS A 231 1.46 -22.54 18.15
N SER A 232 1.87 -23.59 18.88
CA SER A 232 1.29 -24.94 18.77
C SER A 232 -0.12 -25.05 19.35
N GLU A 233 -0.57 -24.10 20.16
CA GLU A 233 -1.87 -24.11 20.82
C GLU A 233 -2.90 -23.21 20.13
N THR A 234 -2.44 -22.27 19.30
CA THR A 234 -3.35 -21.36 18.58
C THR A 234 -4.03 -22.13 17.46
N LYS A 235 -5.28 -22.55 17.72
CA LYS A 235 -6.12 -23.24 16.76
C LYS A 235 -6.56 -22.31 15.64
N ILE A 236 -6.52 -22.83 14.43
CA ILE A 236 -7.00 -22.16 13.21
C ILE A 236 -7.81 -23.15 12.37
N GLU A 237 -8.71 -22.61 11.58
CA GLU A 237 -9.37 -23.34 10.51
C GLU A 237 -8.58 -23.08 9.22
N ALA A 238 -8.08 -24.14 8.60
CA ALA A 238 -7.37 -24.05 7.34
C ALA A 238 -8.30 -23.50 6.24
N LYS A 239 -7.84 -22.52 5.48
CA LYS A 239 -8.49 -22.05 4.25
C LYS A 239 -7.77 -22.61 3.03
N ASP A 240 -8.19 -22.21 1.83
CA ASP A 240 -7.68 -22.79 0.58
C ASP A 240 -6.16 -22.64 0.40
N THR A 241 -5.58 -21.57 0.93
CA THR A 241 -4.14 -21.28 0.83
C THR A 241 -3.59 -20.76 2.17
N PRO A 242 -2.27 -20.82 2.39
CA PRO A 242 -1.64 -20.18 3.54
C PRO A 242 -2.00 -18.70 3.66
N LEU A 243 -2.04 -17.98 2.53
CA LEU A 243 -2.43 -16.58 2.49
C LEU A 243 -3.88 -16.37 2.93
N ASP A 244 -4.82 -17.18 2.43
CA ASP A 244 -6.24 -17.04 2.79
C ASP A 244 -6.46 -17.35 4.27
N THR A 245 -5.70 -18.29 4.82
CA THR A 245 -5.73 -18.65 6.25
C THR A 245 -5.19 -17.52 7.12
N LEU A 246 -4.06 -16.92 6.72
CA LEU A 246 -3.51 -15.75 7.40
C LEU A 246 -4.45 -14.55 7.31
N ALA A 247 -5.06 -14.33 6.14
CA ALA A 247 -5.99 -13.23 5.94
C ALA A 247 -7.25 -13.37 6.80
N ASP A 248 -7.86 -14.56 6.85
CA ASP A 248 -8.99 -14.85 7.74
C ASP A 248 -8.63 -14.61 9.20
N TYR A 249 -7.48 -15.14 9.65
CA TYR A 249 -7.00 -14.98 11.02
C TYR A 249 -6.79 -13.51 11.41
N LEU A 250 -6.09 -12.75 10.56
CA LEU A 250 -5.81 -11.34 10.82
C LEU A 250 -7.05 -10.46 10.73
N SER A 251 -8.05 -10.83 9.92
CA SER A 251 -9.33 -10.10 9.84
C SER A 251 -10.08 -10.08 11.16
N LYS A 252 -9.89 -11.13 11.98
CA LYS A 252 -10.51 -11.28 13.30
C LYS A 252 -9.64 -10.66 14.40
N LYS A 253 -8.31 -10.76 14.27
CA LYS A 253 -7.35 -10.34 15.30
C LYS A 253 -7.01 -8.85 15.24
N LEU A 254 -6.97 -8.25 14.05
CA LEU A 254 -6.54 -6.87 13.82
C LEU A 254 -7.67 -6.05 13.19
N ILE A 255 -8.87 -6.13 13.75
CA ILE A 255 -10.03 -5.34 13.36
C ILE A 255 -10.09 -4.04 14.17
N TYR A 256 -10.75 -3.01 13.63
CA TYR A 256 -11.18 -1.88 14.45
C TYR A 256 -12.23 -2.37 15.46
N GLY A 257 -12.13 -1.93 16.71
CA GLY A 257 -13.13 -2.27 17.72
C GLY A 257 -14.52 -1.85 17.26
N ILE A 258 -15.54 -2.62 17.64
CA ILE A 258 -16.92 -2.19 17.50
C ILE A 258 -17.09 -1.03 18.47
N ILE A 259 -17.22 0.20 17.94
CA ILE A 259 -17.69 1.32 18.74
C ILE A 259 -19.13 0.99 19.11
N TYR A 260 -19.38 0.62 20.37
CA TYR A 260 -20.74 0.69 20.87
C TYR A 260 -21.11 2.17 20.90
N ALA A 261 -22.26 2.52 20.34
CA ALA A 261 -22.75 3.90 20.23
C ALA A 261 -22.94 4.63 21.59
N TYR A 262 -22.58 4.00 22.71
CA TYR A 262 -22.62 4.58 24.06
C TYR A 262 -21.40 5.45 24.39
N ASP A 263 -20.30 5.38 23.65
CA ASP A 263 -19.08 6.15 23.95
C ASP A 263 -19.11 7.62 23.48
N PHE A 264 -20.25 8.09 22.94
CA PHE A 264 -20.45 9.48 22.50
C PHE A 264 -21.38 10.31 23.40
N ILE A 265 -21.69 9.84 24.61
CA ILE A 265 -22.43 10.64 25.61
C ILE A 265 -21.55 10.84 26.84
N ILE A 266 -20.71 11.87 26.81
CA ILE A 266 -20.23 12.59 28.00
C ILE A 266 -20.30 14.09 27.68
#